data_AF-A0A8S3G2J1-F1
#
_entry.id   AF-A0A8S3G2J1-F1
#
_cell.length_a   1.000
_cell.length_b   1.000
_cell.length_c   1.000
_cell.angle_alpha   90.00
_cell.angle_beta   90.00
_cell.angle_gamma   90.00
#
_symmetry.space_group_name_H-M   'P 1'
#
loop_
_entity.id
_entity.type
_entity.pdbx_description
1 polymer ?
#
loop_
_entity_poly.entity_id
_entity_poly.type
_entity_poly.pdbx_seq_one_letter_code
_entity_poly.pdbx_strand_id
1 'polypeptide(L)'
;REENLSKHLWSTMCNFVFNDVFVTASQAGSVGGFNTTVDVKLQQWAEKELPRQCVHIGHLVLLDEFQGLIERDQKSRSYDSITNDLKMHVVQACRSRHQWDAKALDSLRVIQAQALQDRNVPDKQQWESATKFMENALRKELEHEESELLLNANQNSWKTLIGFQTSTIEEKNRQQCIKELEKVLTSRQQLNQTTKSNQVV
;
A
#
# COMPACT_ATOMS: atom_id res chain seq x y z
N ARG A 1 5.95 -9.55 -23.04
CA ARG A 1 4.54 -10.02 -23.04
C ARG A 1 4.21 -10.78 -21.77
N GLU A 2 4.63 -12.03 -21.61
CA GLU A 2 4.33 -12.82 -20.39
C GLU A 2 4.91 -12.20 -19.11
N GLU A 3 6.16 -11.74 -19.17
CA GLU A 3 6.78 -11.02 -18.05
C GLU A 3 6.01 -9.74 -17.65
N ASN A 4 5.44 -9.02 -18.62
CA ASN A 4 4.67 -7.80 -18.35
C ASN A 4 3.33 -8.13 -17.68
N LEU A 5 2.68 -9.21 -18.13
CA LEU A 5 1.48 -9.74 -17.50
C LEU A 5 1.75 -10.17 -16.05
N SER A 6 2.80 -10.96 -15.82
CA SER A 6 3.17 -11.43 -14.48
C SER A 6 3.50 -10.29 -13.52
N LYS A 7 4.17 -9.24 -14.01
CA LYS A 7 4.44 -8.02 -13.21
C LYS A 7 3.15 -7.30 -12.78
N HIS A 8 2.22 -7.07 -13.72
CA HIS A 8 0.95 -6.40 -13.42
C HIS A 8 0.03 -7.25 -12.53
N LEU A 9 0.04 -8.58 -12.72
CA LEU A 9 -0.65 -9.52 -11.83
C LEU A 9 -0.08 -9.38 -10.41
N TRP A 10 1.23 -9.53 -10.25
CA TRP A 10 1.85 -9.45 -8.94
C TRP A 10 1.60 -8.10 -8.25
N SER A 11 1.77 -6.97 -8.94
CA SER A 11 1.56 -5.64 -8.33
C SER A 11 0.13 -5.40 -7.86
N THR A 12 -0.84 -6.07 -8.47
CA THR A 12 -2.25 -5.96 -8.08
C THR A 12 -2.57 -6.88 -6.91
N MET A 13 -1.91 -8.04 -6.84
CA MET A 13 -2.24 -9.12 -5.92
C MET A 13 -1.39 -9.12 -4.65
N CYS A 14 -0.20 -8.51 -4.67
CA CYS A 14 0.76 -8.55 -3.56
C CYS A 14 0.16 -8.06 -2.25
N ASN A 15 -0.64 -6.97 -2.28
CA ASN A 15 -1.31 -6.44 -1.10
C ASN A 15 -2.25 -7.45 -0.45
N PHE A 16 -3.02 -8.19 -1.26
CA PHE A 16 -3.89 -9.25 -0.75
C PHE A 16 -3.06 -10.40 -0.15
N VAL A 17 -2.02 -10.84 -0.86
CA VAL A 17 -1.15 -11.95 -0.41
C VAL A 17 -0.45 -11.61 0.91
N PHE A 18 0.05 -10.38 1.08
CA PHE A 18 0.74 -10.01 2.31
C PHE A 18 -0.22 -9.64 3.43
N ASN A 19 -1.17 -8.74 3.20
CA ASN A 19 -2.01 -8.21 4.29
C ASN A 19 -3.15 -9.16 4.65
N ASP A 20 -3.87 -9.67 3.66
CA ASP A 20 -5.09 -10.46 3.89
C ASP A 20 -4.81 -11.94 4.10
N VAL A 21 -3.71 -12.47 3.54
CA VAL A 21 -3.32 -13.88 3.71
C VAL A 21 -2.22 -14.01 4.76
N PHE A 22 -1.02 -13.50 4.51
CA PHE A 22 0.14 -13.76 5.36
C PHE A 22 0.03 -13.16 6.77
N VAL A 23 -0.27 -11.86 6.89
CA VAL A 23 -0.40 -11.18 8.18
C VAL A 23 -1.59 -11.71 8.99
N THR A 24 -2.71 -12.01 8.33
CA THR A 24 -3.86 -12.61 9.01
C THR A 24 -3.52 -14.03 9.52
N ALA A 25 -2.83 -14.84 8.71
CA ALA A 25 -2.45 -16.19 9.09
C ALA A 25 -1.40 -16.20 10.22
N SER A 26 -0.49 -15.23 10.26
CA SER A 26 0.56 -15.15 11.29
C SER A 26 -0.02 -14.93 12.71
N GLN A 27 -1.24 -14.39 12.81
CA GLN A 27 -1.95 -14.19 14.08
C GLN A 27 -2.60 -15.47 14.64
N ALA A 28 -2.62 -16.58 13.88
CA ALA A 28 -3.35 -17.80 14.25
C ALA A 28 -2.72 -18.61 15.41
N GLY A 29 -1.57 -18.17 15.95
CA GLY A 29 -0.95 -18.71 17.18
C GLY A 29 -0.45 -20.16 17.11
N SER A 30 -0.63 -20.84 15.99
CA SER A 30 -0.18 -22.21 15.74
C SER A 30 0.06 -22.46 14.25
N VAL A 31 0.95 -23.41 13.93
CA VAL A 31 1.25 -23.78 12.54
C VAL A 31 0.00 -24.35 11.83
N GLY A 32 -0.81 -25.14 12.54
CA GLY A 32 -2.07 -25.67 12.00
C GLY A 32 -3.09 -24.57 11.70
N GLY A 33 -3.21 -23.59 12.60
CA GLY A 33 -4.06 -22.42 12.39
C GLY A 33 -3.58 -21.53 11.24
N PHE A 34 -2.26 -21.33 11.11
CA PHE A 34 -1.66 -20.60 10.00
C PHE A 34 -2.04 -21.24 8.66
N ASN A 35 -1.77 -22.54 8.49
CA ASN A 35 -2.05 -23.24 7.24
C ASN A 35 -3.55 -23.22 6.90
N THR A 36 -4.41 -23.44 7.89
CA THR A 36 -5.88 -23.38 7.68
C THR A 36 -6.32 -21.99 7.23
N THR A 37 -5.75 -20.94 7.83
CA THR A 37 -6.08 -19.55 7.47
C THR A 37 -5.62 -19.21 6.05
N VAL A 38 -4.41 -19.62 5.68
CA VAL A 38 -3.89 -19.47 4.31
C VAL A 38 -4.79 -20.18 3.31
N ASP A 39 -5.09 -21.46 3.55
CA ASP A 39 -5.92 -22.28 2.67
C ASP A 39 -7.31 -21.66 2.45
N VAL A 40 -7.99 -21.25 3.53
CA VAL A 40 -9.31 -20.62 3.46
C VAL A 40 -9.28 -19.29 2.71
N LYS A 41 -8.30 -18.43 2.99
CA LYS A 41 -8.20 -17.10 2.36
C LYS A 41 -7.89 -17.20 0.87
N LEU A 42 -6.96 -18.06 0.48
CA LEU A 42 -6.62 -18.27 -0.93
C LEU A 42 -7.80 -18.86 -1.72
N GLN A 43 -8.50 -19.85 -1.15
CA GLN A 43 -9.68 -20.45 -1.77
C GLN A 43 -10.78 -19.40 -2.02
N GLN A 44 -11.11 -18.60 -1.00
CA GLN A 44 -12.14 -17.56 -1.12
C GLN A 44 -11.77 -16.51 -2.18
N TRP A 45 -10.48 -16.16 -2.28
CA TRP A 45 -9.99 -15.22 -3.27
C TRP A 45 -10.03 -15.76 -4.69
N ALA A 46 -9.63 -17.02 -4.89
CA ALA A 46 -9.74 -17.72 -6.17
C ALA A 46 -11.18 -17.86 -6.67
N GLU A 47 -12.13 -18.01 -5.76
CA GLU A 47 -13.55 -18.11 -6.12
C GLU A 47 -14.17 -16.76 -6.49
N LYS A 48 -13.71 -15.65 -5.91
CA LYS A 48 -14.43 -14.37 -6.00
C LYS A 48 -13.71 -13.32 -6.81
N GLU A 49 -12.46 -13.04 -6.47
CA GLU A 49 -11.76 -11.83 -6.90
C GLU A 49 -10.67 -12.12 -7.94
N LEU A 50 -9.89 -13.19 -7.74
CA LEU A 50 -8.79 -13.55 -8.63
C LEU A 50 -9.21 -13.68 -10.11
N PRO A 51 -10.32 -14.35 -10.49
CA PRO A 51 -10.70 -14.45 -11.90
C PRO A 51 -11.00 -13.08 -12.51
N ARG A 52 -11.67 -12.20 -11.75
CA ARG A 52 -12.01 -10.84 -12.19
C ARG A 52 -10.77 -9.98 -12.36
N GLN A 53 -9.86 -10.04 -11.39
CA GLN A 53 -8.58 -9.34 -11.44
C GLN A 53 -7.75 -9.80 -12.64
N CYS A 54 -7.65 -11.11 -12.89
CA CYS A 54 -6.95 -11.65 -14.05
C CYS A 54 -7.54 -11.17 -15.39
N VAL A 55 -8.87 -11.17 -15.52
CA VAL A 55 -9.54 -10.67 -16.74
C VAL A 55 -9.27 -9.18 -16.94
N HIS A 56 -9.36 -8.39 -15.87
CA HIS A 56 -9.10 -6.96 -15.93
C HIS A 56 -7.65 -6.65 -16.32
N ILE A 57 -6.68 -7.30 -15.67
CA ILE A 57 -5.26 -7.11 -15.93
C ILE A 57 -4.90 -7.62 -17.33
N GLY A 58 -5.45 -8.77 -17.73
CA GLY A 58 -5.30 -9.31 -19.09
C GLY A 58 -5.80 -8.32 -20.14
N HIS A 59 -6.94 -7.66 -19.90
CA HIS A 59 -7.44 -6.60 -20.76
C HIS A 59 -6.50 -5.39 -20.84
N LEU A 60 -6.01 -4.90 -19.70
CA LEU A 60 -5.09 -3.76 -19.65
C LEU A 60 -3.79 -4.05 -20.40
N VAL A 61 -3.15 -5.19 -20.13
CA VAL A 61 -1.88 -5.60 -20.76
C VAL A 61 -2.06 -5.85 -22.26
N LEU A 62 -3.19 -6.42 -22.69
CA LEU A 62 -3.50 -6.62 -24.10
C LEU A 62 -3.58 -5.28 -24.84
N LEU A 63 -4.26 -4.29 -24.25
CA LEU A 63 -4.41 -2.96 -24.85
C LEU A 63 -3.08 -2.20 -24.88
N ASP A 64 -2.28 -2.30 -23.81
CA ASP A 64 -0.95 -1.70 -23.74
C ASP A 64 -0.03 -2.27 -24.84
N GLU A 65 -0.01 -3.59 -25.02
CA GLU A 65 0.73 -4.24 -26.10
C GLU A 65 0.20 -3.87 -27.49
N PHE A 66 -1.12 -3.69 -27.63
CA PHE A 66 -1.73 -3.23 -28.89
C PHE A 66 -1.32 -1.80 -29.23
N GLN A 67 -1.31 -0.90 -28.25
CA GLN A 67 -0.81 0.46 -28.43
C GLN A 67 0.69 0.47 -28.76
N GLY A 68 1.48 -0.32 -28.04
CA GLY A 68 2.91 -0.47 -28.30
C GLY A 68 3.24 -1.06 -29.67
N LEU A 69 2.33 -1.82 -30.30
CA LEU A 69 2.45 -2.25 -31.70
C LEU A 69 2.32 -1.06 -32.66
N ILE A 70 1.33 -0.20 -32.43
CA ILE A 70 1.10 1.01 -33.25
C ILE A 70 2.29 1.96 -33.12
N GLU A 71 2.77 2.23 -31.91
CA GLU A 71 3.92 3.10 -31.68
C GLU A 71 5.21 2.60 -32.34
N ARG A 72 5.40 1.28 -32.44
CA ARG A 72 6.54 0.69 -33.16
C ARG A 72 6.40 0.82 -34.67
N ASP A 73 5.20 0.66 -35.20
CA ASP A 73 4.89 0.87 -36.61
C ASP A 73 5.17 2.33 -37.02
N GLN A 74 4.82 3.29 -36.15
CA GLN A 74 5.11 4.72 -36.34
C GLN A 74 6.60 5.05 -36.45
N LYS A 75 7.47 4.22 -35.85
CA LYS A 75 8.93 4.40 -35.90
C LYS A 75 9.58 3.70 -37.11
N SER A 76 8.80 3.03 -37.96
CA SER A 76 9.31 2.27 -39.10
C SER A 76 9.65 3.17 -40.30
N ARG A 77 10.60 2.74 -41.13
CA ARG A 77 11.02 3.47 -42.35
C ARG A 77 9.94 3.56 -43.43
N SER A 78 8.93 2.70 -43.37
CA SER A 78 7.82 2.60 -44.33
C SER A 78 6.52 3.20 -43.78
N TYR A 79 6.62 3.98 -42.71
CA TYR A 79 5.48 4.51 -42.00
C TYR A 79 4.72 5.56 -42.83
N ASP A 80 3.41 5.37 -42.95
CA ASP A 80 2.48 6.31 -43.55
C ASP A 80 1.56 6.91 -42.48
N SER A 81 1.61 8.24 -42.35
CA SER A 81 0.88 9.00 -41.34
C SER A 81 -0.61 9.18 -41.66
N ILE A 82 -1.04 8.88 -42.90
CA ILE A 82 -2.44 9.09 -43.35
C ILE A 82 -3.45 8.28 -42.52
N THR A 83 -3.03 7.15 -41.94
CA THR A 83 -3.89 6.24 -41.17
C THR A 83 -3.82 6.45 -39.65
N ASN A 84 -3.05 7.42 -39.16
CA ASN A 84 -2.84 7.61 -37.73
C ASN A 84 -4.12 7.88 -36.95
N ASP A 85 -4.92 8.80 -37.47
CA ASP A 85 -6.16 9.21 -36.84
C ASP A 85 -7.12 8.02 -36.72
N LEU A 86 -7.23 7.24 -37.81
CA LEU A 86 -7.96 5.99 -37.82
C LEU A 86 -7.42 4.98 -36.81
N LYS A 87 -6.11 4.76 -36.74
CA LYS A 87 -5.47 3.84 -35.78
C LYS A 87 -5.79 4.25 -34.33
N MET A 88 -5.70 5.54 -34.00
CA MET A 88 -6.05 6.04 -32.67
C MET A 88 -7.53 5.84 -32.34
N HIS A 89 -8.42 6.13 -33.28
CA HIS A 89 -9.85 5.88 -33.11
C HIS A 89 -10.16 4.38 -32.95
N VAL A 90 -9.48 3.50 -33.67
CA VAL A 90 -9.61 2.05 -33.52
C VAL A 90 -9.16 1.59 -32.13
N VAL A 91 -8.01 2.07 -31.64
CA VAL A 91 -7.55 1.75 -30.26
C VAL A 91 -8.59 2.16 -29.23
N GLN A 92 -9.12 3.37 -29.33
CA GLN A 92 -10.11 3.88 -28.39
C GLN A 92 -11.44 3.12 -28.47
N ALA A 93 -11.86 2.74 -29.69
CA ALA A 93 -13.04 1.91 -29.89
C ALA A 93 -12.85 0.50 -29.33
N CYS A 94 -11.69 -0.12 -29.56
CA CYS A 94 -11.34 -1.42 -28.97
C CYS A 94 -11.35 -1.33 -27.44
N ARG A 95 -10.71 -0.31 -26.85
CA ARG A 95 -10.66 -0.13 -25.39
C ARG A 95 -12.03 0.06 -24.74
N SER A 96 -12.95 0.73 -25.42
CA SER A 96 -14.29 1.01 -24.89
C SER A 96 -15.30 -0.10 -25.13
N ARG A 97 -15.14 -0.87 -26.21
CA ARG A 97 -16.12 -1.90 -26.63
C ARG A 97 -15.68 -3.32 -26.31
N HIS A 98 -14.39 -3.57 -26.11
CA HIS A 98 -13.90 -4.91 -25.85
C HIS A 98 -14.40 -5.39 -24.50
N GLN A 99 -15.05 -6.55 -24.51
CA GLN A 99 -15.48 -7.26 -23.32
C GLN A 99 -15.09 -8.71 -23.48
N TRP A 100 -14.55 -9.29 -22.41
CA TRP A 100 -14.30 -10.72 -22.35
C TRP A 100 -15.63 -11.47 -22.29
N ASP A 101 -15.64 -12.68 -22.84
CA ASP A 101 -16.78 -13.58 -22.69
C ASP A 101 -17.04 -13.84 -21.20
N ALA A 102 -18.29 -13.72 -20.77
CA ALA A 102 -18.69 -14.03 -19.40
C ALA A 102 -18.27 -15.46 -18.99
N LYS A 103 -18.24 -16.41 -19.94
CA LYS A 103 -17.77 -17.79 -19.72
C LYS A 103 -16.27 -17.89 -19.43
N ALA A 104 -15.48 -16.89 -19.82
CA ALA A 104 -14.04 -16.87 -19.54
C ALA A 104 -13.79 -16.74 -18.03
N LEU A 105 -14.65 -15.99 -17.32
CA LEU A 105 -14.56 -15.84 -15.87
C LEU A 105 -14.81 -17.17 -15.16
N ASP A 106 -15.85 -17.90 -15.57
CA ASP A 106 -16.17 -19.21 -14.99
C ASP A 106 -15.08 -20.25 -15.30
N SER A 107 -14.54 -20.23 -16.53
CA SER A 107 -13.41 -21.07 -16.92
C SER A 107 -12.17 -20.78 -16.06
N LEU A 108 -11.83 -19.51 -15.87
CA LEU A 108 -10.70 -19.10 -15.05
C LEU A 108 -10.89 -19.51 -13.59
N ARG A 109 -12.09 -19.33 -13.04
CA ARG A 109 -12.42 -19.74 -11.68
C ARG A 109 -12.16 -21.23 -11.46
N VAL A 110 -12.59 -22.08 -12.40
CA VAL A 110 -12.37 -23.54 -12.30
C VAL A 110 -10.87 -23.88 -12.37
N ILE A 111 -10.15 -23.30 -13.34
CA ILE A 111 -8.71 -23.55 -13.53
C ILE A 111 -7.91 -23.09 -12.30
N GLN A 112 -8.21 -21.90 -11.77
CA GLN A 112 -7.50 -21.32 -10.64
C GLN A 112 -7.80 -22.08 -9.33
N ALA A 113 -9.06 -22.49 -9.12
CA ALA A 113 -9.42 -23.33 -7.98
C ALA A 113 -8.72 -24.69 -8.04
N GLN A 114 -8.66 -25.32 -9.23
CA GLN A 114 -7.94 -26.57 -9.42
C GLN A 114 -6.43 -26.40 -9.15
N ALA A 115 -5.84 -25.30 -9.62
CA ALA A 115 -4.43 -24.99 -9.41
C ALA A 115 -4.09 -24.77 -7.92
N LEU A 116 -5.00 -24.17 -7.13
CA LEU A 116 -4.80 -24.02 -5.69
C LEU A 116 -4.92 -25.33 -4.92
N GLN A 117 -5.76 -26.25 -5.39
CA GLN A 117 -5.94 -27.56 -4.77
C GLN A 117 -4.82 -28.55 -5.12
N ASP A 118 -4.10 -28.29 -6.21
CA ASP A 118 -2.96 -29.10 -6.61
C ASP A 118 -1.77 -28.85 -5.67
N ARG A 119 -1.52 -29.83 -4.79
CA ARG A 119 -0.38 -29.81 -3.86
C ARG A 119 0.89 -30.39 -4.47
N ASN A 120 0.84 -30.83 -5.73
CA ASN A 120 1.98 -31.46 -6.37
C ASN A 120 2.97 -30.42 -6.87
N VAL A 121 4.19 -30.45 -6.33
CA VAL A 121 5.31 -29.67 -6.86
C VAL A 121 6.15 -30.61 -7.72
N PRO A 122 6.12 -30.46 -9.06
CA PRO A 122 6.61 -31.50 -9.97
C PRO A 122 8.13 -31.62 -10.00
N ASP A 123 8.88 -30.58 -9.62
CA ASP A 123 10.34 -30.63 -9.53
C ASP A 123 10.90 -29.69 -8.45
N LYS A 124 12.07 -30.05 -7.89
CA LYS A 124 12.81 -29.29 -6.89
C LYS A 124 13.16 -27.88 -7.37
N GLN A 125 13.51 -27.70 -8.64
CA GLN A 125 13.86 -26.38 -9.18
C GLN A 125 12.69 -25.41 -9.09
N GLN A 126 11.46 -25.89 -9.33
CA GLN A 126 10.25 -25.07 -9.24
C GLN A 126 9.96 -24.64 -7.80
N TRP A 127 10.13 -25.57 -6.84
CA TRP A 127 10.03 -25.25 -5.42
C TRP A 127 11.03 -24.17 -4.98
N GLU A 128 12.31 -24.33 -5.34
CA GLU A 128 13.36 -23.36 -5.00
C GLU A 128 13.08 -21.99 -5.63
N SER A 129 12.60 -21.97 -6.88
CA SER A 129 12.23 -20.72 -7.55
C SER A 129 11.05 -20.02 -6.87
N ALA A 130 10.01 -20.76 -6.48
CA ALA A 130 8.86 -20.21 -5.77
C ALA A 130 9.24 -19.69 -4.37
N THR A 131 10.10 -20.42 -3.65
CA THR A 131 10.61 -20.00 -2.34
C THR A 131 11.44 -18.72 -2.45
N LYS A 132 12.39 -18.67 -3.39
CA LYS A 132 13.20 -17.47 -3.66
C LYS A 132 12.34 -16.29 -4.10
N PHE A 133 11.32 -16.52 -4.91
CA PHE A 133 10.38 -15.49 -5.32
C PHE A 133 9.67 -14.87 -4.11
N MET A 134 9.10 -15.72 -3.24
CA MET A 134 8.38 -15.24 -2.06
C MET A 134 9.32 -14.55 -1.06
N GLU A 135 10.53 -15.08 -0.87
CA GLU A 135 11.55 -14.44 -0.04
C GLU A 135 11.92 -13.05 -0.56
N ASN A 136 12.21 -12.92 -1.85
CA ASN A 136 12.53 -11.63 -2.47
C ASN A 136 11.36 -10.65 -2.40
N ALA A 137 10.13 -11.15 -2.53
CA ALA A 137 8.94 -10.32 -2.45
C ALA A 137 8.71 -9.80 -1.02
N LEU A 138 8.87 -10.66 0.00
CA LEU A 138 8.81 -10.27 1.41
C LEU A 138 9.89 -9.26 1.78
N ARG A 139 11.13 -9.45 1.29
CA ARG A 139 12.23 -8.50 1.52
C ARG A 139 11.91 -7.12 0.95
N LYS A 140 11.39 -7.06 -0.28
CA LYS A 140 10.98 -5.80 -0.91
C LYS A 140 9.83 -5.11 -0.17
N GLU A 141 8.85 -5.88 0.28
CA GLU A 141 7.73 -5.34 1.06
C GLU A 141 8.22 -4.78 2.39
N LEU A 142 9.14 -5.48 3.06
CA LEU A 142 9.75 -5.00 4.30
C LEU A 142 10.57 -3.73 4.09
N GLU A 143 11.39 -3.67 3.03
CA GLU A 143 12.14 -2.46 2.67
C GLU A 143 11.21 -1.27 2.39
N HIS A 144 10.08 -1.53 1.70
CA HIS A 144 9.06 -0.52 1.43
C HIS A 144 8.44 0.00 2.74
N GLU A 145 7.98 -0.88 3.62
CA GLU A 145 7.40 -0.51 4.92
C GLU A 145 8.42 0.20 5.83
N GLU A 146 9.66 -0.26 5.90
CA GLU A 146 10.73 0.42 6.63
C GLU A 146 10.98 1.84 6.08
N SER A 147 10.97 2.01 4.76
CA SER A 147 11.14 3.32 4.13
C SER A 147 9.97 4.27 4.45
N GLU A 148 8.73 3.77 4.43
CA GLU A 148 7.55 4.52 4.83
C GLU A 148 7.58 4.90 6.31
N LEU A 149 8.00 3.98 7.19
CA LEU A 149 8.20 4.27 8.61
C LEU A 149 9.27 5.34 8.83
N LEU A 150 10.38 5.31 8.09
CA LEU A 150 11.42 6.33 8.17
C LEU A 150 10.91 7.70 7.66
N LEU A 151 10.14 7.74 6.58
CA LEU A 151 9.52 8.98 6.10
C LEU A 151 8.52 9.54 7.12
N ASN A 152 7.68 8.69 7.71
CA ASN A 152 6.68 9.08 8.71
C ASN A 152 7.32 9.46 10.06
N ALA A 153 8.37 8.77 10.49
CA ALA A 153 9.17 9.12 11.65
C ALA A 153 9.91 10.46 11.44
N ASN A 154 10.41 10.70 10.23
CA ASN A 154 10.98 11.99 9.86
C ASN A 154 9.93 13.10 9.86
N GLN A 155 8.73 12.89 9.32
CA GLN A 155 7.62 13.88 9.41
C GLN A 155 7.24 14.20 10.86
N ASN A 156 7.22 13.20 11.75
CA ASN A 156 7.02 13.43 13.18
C ASN A 156 8.23 14.15 13.82
N SER A 157 9.44 13.95 13.32
CA SER A 157 10.64 14.70 13.73
C SER A 157 10.62 16.16 13.26
N TRP A 158 10.12 16.44 12.05
CA TRP A 158 9.88 17.81 11.56
C TRP A 158 8.75 18.50 12.32
N LYS A 159 7.67 17.79 12.68
CA LYS A 159 6.63 18.31 13.58
C LYS A 159 7.18 18.59 14.98
N THR A 160 8.13 17.78 15.45
CA THR A 160 8.83 18.00 16.72
C THR A 160 9.74 19.22 16.62
N LEU A 161 10.48 19.42 15.52
CA LEU A 161 11.31 20.60 15.24
C LEU A 161 10.48 21.89 15.06
N ILE A 162 9.36 21.84 14.32
CA ILE A 162 8.41 22.95 14.17
C ILE A 162 7.72 23.24 15.51
N GLY A 163 7.37 22.20 16.27
CA GLY A 163 6.86 22.31 17.64
C GLY A 163 7.88 22.87 18.63
N PHE A 164 9.18 22.63 18.40
CA PHE A 164 10.28 23.28 19.13
C PHE A 164 10.43 24.77 18.77
N GLN A 165 9.78 25.25 17.70
CA GLN A 165 9.96 26.61 17.20
C GLN A 165 8.71 27.50 17.25
N THR A 166 7.59 27.03 17.81
CA THR A 166 6.47 27.90 18.17
C THR A 166 6.02 27.68 19.61
N SER A 167 6.59 28.44 20.54
CA SER A 167 5.83 28.80 21.75
C SER A 167 4.61 29.58 21.26
N THR A 168 3.43 28.98 21.34
CA THR A 168 2.18 29.66 21.00
C THR A 168 2.07 30.93 21.85
N ILE A 169 1.62 32.04 21.24
CA ILE A 169 1.45 33.35 21.93
C ILE A 169 0.64 33.17 23.23
N GLU A 170 -0.32 32.25 23.20
CA GLU A 170 -1.16 31.87 24.33
C GLU A 170 -0.37 31.27 25.50
N GLU A 171 0.61 30.40 25.23
CA GLU A 171 1.47 29.80 26.26
C GLU A 171 2.40 30.85 26.88
N LYS A 172 2.91 31.77 26.07
CA LYS A 172 3.73 32.91 26.54
C LYS A 172 2.91 33.85 27.44
N ASN A 173 1.66 34.14 27.06
CA ASN A 173 0.75 34.95 27.86
C ASN A 173 0.38 34.23 29.17
N ARG A 174 0.15 32.92 29.14
CA ARG A 174 -0.15 32.12 30.35
C ARG A 174 1.03 32.14 31.32
N GLN A 175 2.25 31.95 30.84
CA GLN A 175 3.46 32.02 31.67
C GLN A 175 3.68 33.42 32.25
N GLN A 176 3.35 34.48 31.50
CA GLN A 176 3.43 35.84 32.00
C GLN A 176 2.38 36.12 33.08
N CYS A 177 1.14 35.68 32.90
CA CYS A 177 0.11 35.75 33.94
C CYS A 177 0.51 35.01 35.21
N ILE A 178 1.08 33.80 35.10
CA ILE A 178 1.56 33.02 36.25
C ILE A 178 2.65 33.78 37.00
N LYS A 179 3.64 34.34 36.30
CA LYS A 179 4.70 35.15 36.92
C LYS A 179 4.16 36.38 37.64
N GLU A 180 3.17 37.07 37.07
CA GLU A 180 2.56 38.23 37.73
C GLU A 180 1.74 37.81 38.96
N LEU A 181 1.03 36.67 38.90
CA LEU A 181 0.32 36.12 40.06
C LEU A 181 1.28 35.71 41.19
N GLU A 182 2.42 35.11 40.87
CA GLU A 182 3.45 34.73 41.84
C GLU A 182 4.05 35.96 42.54
N LYS A 183 4.30 37.06 41.80
CA LYS A 183 4.72 38.33 42.39
C LYS A 183 3.70 38.86 43.40
N VAL A 184 2.41 38.89 43.00
CA VAL A 184 1.33 39.37 43.88
C VAL A 184 1.20 38.50 45.14
N LEU A 185 1.33 37.18 45.01
CA LEU A 185 1.30 36.26 46.16
C LEU A 185 2.47 36.51 47.11
N THR A 186 3.67 36.71 46.58
CA THR A 186 4.88 36.96 47.38
C THR A 186 4.77 38.30 48.11
N SER A 187 4.34 39.36 47.41
CA SER A 187 4.11 40.68 48.03
C SER A 187 3.04 40.63 49.13
N ARG A 188 1.96 39.85 48.93
CA ARG A 188 0.92 39.68 49.95
C ARG A 188 1.42 38.90 51.17
N GLN A 189 2.27 37.90 50.97
CA GLN A 189 2.91 37.17 52.07
C GLN A 189 3.84 38.08 52.89
N GLN A 190 4.62 38.95 52.24
CA GLN A 190 5.49 39.92 52.92
C GLN A 190 4.70 40.97 53.72
N LEU A 191 3.59 41.49 53.17
CA LEU A 191 2.68 42.37 53.89
C LEU A 191 2.05 41.70 55.11
N ASN A 192 1.64 40.44 54.99
CA ASN A 192 1.09 39.68 56.11
C ASN A 192 2.13 39.42 57.21
N GLN A 193 3.41 39.26 56.87
CA GLN A 193 4.48 39.09 57.85
C GLN A 193 4.78 40.40 58.59
N THR A 194 4.86 41.53 57.89
CA THR A 194 5.06 42.86 58.50
C THR A 194 3.88 43.29 59.38
N THR A 195 2.65 42.97 58.99
CA THR A 195 1.46 43.26 59.82
C THR A 195 1.43 42.42 61.11
N LYS A 196 1.91 41.17 61.07
CA LYS A 196 2.06 40.32 62.25
C LYS A 196 3.19 40.77 63.18
N SER A 197 4.29 41.30 62.63
CA SER A 197 5.39 41.87 63.43
C SER A 197 5.01 43.18 64.11
N ASN A 198 4.09 43.98 63.56
CA ASN A 198 3.61 45.23 64.16
C ASN A 198 2.45 45.06 65.17
N GLN A 199 1.99 43.82 65.42
CA GLN A 199 1.00 43.52 66.48
C GLN A 199 1.63 42.87 67.72
N VAL A 200 2.96 42.75 67.76
CA VAL A 200 3.72 42.22 68.90
C VAL A 200 4.76 43.26 69.36
N VAL A 201 4.32 44.50 69.64
CA VAL A 201 4.84 45.45 70.64
C VAL A 201 3.71 46.43 70.95
#